data_AF-A0A931ZRI7-F1
#
_entry.id   AF-A0A931ZRI7-F1
#
_cell.length_a   1.000
_cell.length_b   1.000
_cell.length_c   1.000
_cell.angle_alpha   90.00
_cell.angle_beta   90.00
_cell.angle_gamma   90.00
#
_symmetry.space_group_name_H-M   'P 1'
#
loop_
_entity.id
_entity.type
_entity.pdbx_description
1 polymer ?
#
loop_
_entity_poly.entity_id
_entity_poly.type
_entity_poly.pdbx_seq_one_letter_code
_entity_poly.pdbx_strand_id
1 'polypeptide(L)' 'MLVFIDDSGDPGFNFDKGYTIFFIISCIIFSDDLEVERVAVSIKELKRALKFPDNLEFKFNKSSKKT' A
#
# COMPACT_ATOMS: atom_id res chain seq x y z
N MET A 1 -2.52 20.56 -3.22
CA MET A 1 -1.79 19.92 -2.10
C MET A 1 -2.64 18.83 -1.50
N LEU A 2 -2.26 17.59 -1.74
CA LEU A 2 -2.97 16.39 -1.30
C LEU A 2 -2.06 15.57 -0.38
N VAL A 3 -2.65 15.04 0.69
CA VAL A 3 -1.94 14.25 1.72
C VAL A 3 -2.60 12.89 1.82
N PHE A 4 -1.80 11.84 1.68
CA PHE A 4 -2.23 10.45 1.78
C PHE A 4 -1.50 9.80 2.95
N ILE A 5 -2.25 9.11 3.80
CA ILE A 5 -1.73 8.40 4.97
C ILE A 5 -2.16 6.94 4.85
N ASP A 6 -1.21 6.04 5.05
CA ASP A 6 -1.44 4.60 5.10
C ASP A 6 -0.69 4.02 6.29
N ASP A 7 -1.32 3.06 6.97
CA ASP A 7 -0.77 2.38 8.14
C ASP A 7 -0.54 0.90 7.85
N SER A 8 0.56 0.39 8.39
CA SER A 8 0.90 -1.03 8.33
C SER A 8 1.23 -1.53 9.73
N GLY A 9 0.49 -2.55 10.17
CA GLY A 9 0.66 -3.21 11.45
C GLY A 9 -0.42 -4.27 11.63
N ASP A 10 -0.19 -5.23 12.53
CA ASP A 10 -1.23 -6.17 12.91
C ASP A 10 -2.02 -5.62 14.09
N PRO A 11 -3.34 -5.33 13.94
CA PRO A 11 -4.18 -4.91 15.06
C PRO A 11 -4.39 -6.03 16.09
N GLY A 12 -4.06 -7.28 15.74
CA GLY A 12 -4.27 -8.45 16.59
C GLY A 12 -3.34 -8.57 17.79
N PHE A 13 -2.27 -7.76 17.90
CA PHE A 13 -1.26 -7.87 18.96
C PHE A 13 -0.72 -9.31 19.14
N ASN A 14 -0.69 -10.10 18.05
CA ASN A 14 -0.10 -11.43 18.09
C ASN A 14 1.41 -11.33 17.82
N PHE A 15 2.21 -11.95 18.68
CA PHE A 15 3.67 -11.93 18.58
C PHE A 15 4.25 -13.23 17.98
N ASP A 16 3.40 -14.07 17.41
CA ASP A 16 3.78 -15.33 16.76
C ASP A 16 4.44 -15.09 15.37
N LYS A 17 4.76 -16.17 14.65
CA LYS A 17 5.41 -16.08 13.33
C LYS A 17 4.56 -15.31 12.32
N GLY A 18 5.17 -14.29 11.70
CA GLY A 18 4.57 -13.51 10.62
C GLY A 18 4.13 -12.10 11.02
N TYR A 19 4.22 -11.76 12.31
CA TYR A 19 3.84 -10.46 12.84
C TYR A 19 5.06 -9.55 13.05
N THR A 20 4.85 -8.25 12.88
CA THR A 20 5.85 -7.21 13.18
C THR A 20 5.50 -6.55 14.51
N ILE A 21 6.50 -6.34 15.37
CA ILE A 21 6.36 -5.55 16.60
C ILE A 21 6.31 -4.04 16.32
N PHE A 22 6.61 -3.65 15.07
CA PHE A 22 6.61 -2.26 14.64
C PHE A 22 5.27 -1.92 14.01
N PHE A 23 4.64 -0.87 14.54
CA PHE A 23 3.57 -0.17 13.86
C PHE A 23 4.17 0.93 12.99
N ILE A 24 3.90 0.90 11.69
CA ILE A 24 4.47 1.82 10.72
C ILE A 24 3.35 2.69 10.16
N ILE A 25 3.52 4.00 10.23
CA ILE A 25 2.67 4.96 9.52
C ILE A 25 3.50 5.58 8.41
N SER A 26 2.97 5.58 7.20
CA SER A 26 3.56 6.26 6.06
C SER A 26 2.68 7.44 5.63
N CYS A 27 3.32 8.55 5.26
CA CYS A 27 2.64 9.75 4.79
C CYS A 27 3.31 10.23 3.51
N ILE A 28 2.51 10.44 2.47
CA ILE A 28 2.96 10.99 1.19
C ILE A 28 2.22 12.30 0.95
N ILE A 29 3.01 13.36 0.72
CA ILE A 29 2.49 14.71 0.51
C ILE A 29 2.85 15.12 -0.91
N PHE A 30 1.84 15.51 -1.67
CA PHE A 30 2.00 16.06 -3.01
C PHE A 30 1.71 17.56 -2.98
N SER A 31 2.67 18.35 -3.43
CA SER A 31 2.52 19.80 -3.62
C SER A 31 1.84 20.15 -4.95
N ASP A 32 1.92 19.26 -5.93
CA ASP A 32 1.37 19.40 -7.28
C ASP A 32 0.32 18.31 -7.53
N ASP A 33 -0.84 18.72 -8.03
CA ASP A 33 -1.96 17.82 -8.30
C ASP A 33 -1.69 16.94 -9.55
N LEU A 34 -0.89 17.41 -10.52
CA LEU A 34 -0.51 16.61 -11.70
C LEU A 34 0.35 15.40 -11.32
N GLU A 35 1.20 15.54 -10.29
CA GLU A 35 2.01 14.43 -9.78
C GLU A 35 1.15 13.37 -9.11
N VAL A 36 0.05 13.75 -8.47
CA VAL A 36 -0.92 12.82 -7.88
C VAL A 36 -1.58 11.97 -8.97
N GLU A 37 -2.02 12.61 -10.06
CA GLU A 37 -2.62 11.91 -11.19
C GLU A 37 -1.63 10.94 -11.84
N ARG A 38 -0.38 11.38 -12.03
CA ARG A 38 0.69 10.54 -12.59
C ARG A 38 0.93 9.29 -11.75
N VAL A 39 1.02 9.44 -10.42
CA VAL A 39 1.18 8.30 -9.50
C VAL A 39 -0.05 7.39 -9.53
N ALA A 40 -1.27 7.94 -9.57
CA ALA A 40 -2.49 7.14 -9.66
C ALA A 40 -2.53 6.29 -10.94
N VAL A 41 -2.05 6.82 -12.08
CA VAL A 41 -1.90 6.06 -13.32
C VAL A 41 -0.84 4.98 -13.18
N SER A 42 0.34 5.30 -12.65
CA SER A 42 1.42 4.32 -12.45
C SER A 42 1.01 3.15 -11.54
N ILE A 43 0.20 3.41 -10.49
CA ILE A 43 -0.35 2.34 -9.63
C ILE A 43 -1.29 1.42 -10.42
N LYS A 44 -2.15 1.95 -11.31
CA LYS A 44 -3.02 1.13 -12.16
C LYS A 44 -2.22 0.29 -13.15
N GLU A 45 -1.20 0.87 -13.76
CA GLU A 45 -0.29 0.14 -14.67
C GLU A 45 0.43 -0.99 -13.94
N LEU A 46 0.91 -0.74 -12.72
CA LEU A 46 1.55 -1.75 -11.88
C LEU A 46 0.58 -2.92 -11.56
N LYS A 47 -0.66 -2.63 -11.16
CA LYS A 47 -1.67 -3.68 -10.91
C LYS A 47 -1.87 -4.56 -12.14
N ARG A 48 -1.98 -3.95 -13.32
CA ARG A 48 -2.13 -4.69 -14.59
C ARG A 48 -0.92 -5.54 -14.92
N ALA A 49 0.30 -5.01 -14.73
CA ALA A 49 1.54 -5.77 -14.93
C ALA A 49 1.62 -6.99 -13.98
N LEU A 50 1.10 -6.86 -12.77
CA LEU A 50 0.98 -7.95 -11.78
C LEU A 50 -0.22 -8.88 -12.03
N LYS A 51 -1.05 -8.59 -13.04
CA LYS A 51 -2.33 -9.27 -13.32
C LYS A 51 -3.33 -9.20 -12.17
N PHE A 52 -3.27 -8.14 -11.38
CA PHE A 52 -4.21 -7.86 -10.30
C PHE A 52 -5.43 -7.08 -10.83
N PRO A 53 -6.63 -7.28 -10.25
CA PRO A 53 -7.79 -6.45 -10.54
C PRO A 53 -7.53 -4.98 -10.21
N ASP A 54 -8.06 -4.04 -11.01
CA ASP A 54 -7.88 -2.60 -10.80
C ASP A 54 -8.43 -2.13 -9.42
N ASN A 55 -9.48 -2.79 -8.92
CA ASN A 55 -10.11 -2.53 -7.62
C ASN A 55 -9.43 -3.24 -6.43
N LEU A 56 -8.39 -4.05 -6.67
CA LEU A 56 -7.68 -4.74 -5.59
C LEU A 56 -6.83 -3.75 -4.79
N GLU A 57 -6.95 -3.80 -3.47
CA GLU A 57 -6.12 -3.05 -2.52
C GLU A 57 -4.82 -3.83 -2.25
N PHE A 58 -3.67 -3.16 -2.32
CA PHE A 58 -2.41 -3.76 -1.91
C PHE A 58 -2.40 -3.92 -0.39
N LYS A 59 -2.15 -5.14 0.08
CA LYS A 59 -2.02 -5.44 1.51
C LYS A 59 -0.72 -6.17 1.72
N PHE A 60 0.12 -5.62 2.59
CA PHE A 60 1.45 -6.16 2.85
C PHE A 60 1.45 -7.69 3.07
N ASN A 61 0.52 -8.19 3.89
CA ASN A 61 0.41 -9.62 4.22
C ASN A 61 -0.35 -10.48 3.19
N LYS A 62 -1.06 -9.89 2.22
CA LYS A 62 -1.92 -10.62 1.25
C LYS A 62 -1.50 -10.41 -0.21
N SER A 63 -0.48 -9.60 -0.47
CA SER A 63 0.01 -9.30 -1.82
C SER A 63 1.32 -10.02 -2.18
N SER A 64 1.82 -10.92 -1.31
CA SER A 64 2.98 -11.78 -1.59
C SER A 64 2.56 -13.01 -2.42
N LYS A 65 3.40 -13.42 -3.38
CA LYS A 65 3.27 -14.70 -4.11
C LYS A 65 3.74 -15.92 -3.30
N LYS A 66 4.33 -15.73 -2.11
CA LYS A 66 4.71 -16.85 -1.25
C LYS A 66 3.44 -17.42 -0.60
N THR A 67 2.96 -18.53 -1.18
CA THR A 67 2.14 -19.56 -0.52
C THR A 67 2.85 -20.13 0.69
#